data_AF-A0A0F9IXD3-F1
#
_entry.id   AF-A0A0F9IXD3-F1
#
_cell.length_a   1.000
_cell.length_b   1.000
_cell.length_c   1.000
_cell.angle_alpha   90.00
_cell.angle_beta   90.00
_cell.angle_gamma   90.00
#
_symmetry.space_group_name_H-M   'P 1'
#
loop_
_entity.id
_entity.type
_entity.pdbx_description
1 polymer ?
#
loop_
_entity_poly.entity_id
_entity_poly.type
_entity_poly.pdbx_seq_one_letter_code
_entity_poly.pdbx_strand_id
1 'polypeptide(L)'
;RRLEPDKAKGVRATLVGITPRTRSALERKLKARSIASTETVIEALTLATKVASAPGFKAELCVSDDPGYTTGYISIKGRGYMRLTEIKLPGELHGGRVLFVEPDADPALTISWLQETPVLVTSAGVVLGPASNEN
;
A
#
# COMPACT_ATOMS: atom_id res chain seq x y z
N ARG A 1 -5.00 -19.81 -2.39
CA ARG A 1 -4.46 -20.08 -3.76
C ARG A 1 -4.08 -18.76 -4.41
N ARG A 2 -3.10 -18.73 -5.33
CA ARG A 2 -2.79 -17.55 -6.16
C ARG A 2 -3.81 -17.41 -7.29
N LEU A 3 -4.22 -16.19 -7.63
CA LEU A 3 -5.36 -15.90 -8.51
C LEU A 3 -4.98 -15.13 -9.77
N GLU A 4 -3.80 -14.52 -9.78
CA GLU A 4 -3.28 -13.78 -10.91
C GLU A 4 -2.87 -14.71 -12.08
N PRO A 5 -3.00 -14.23 -13.33
CA PRO A 5 -2.74 -15.04 -14.51
C PRO A 5 -1.25 -15.36 -14.70
N ASP A 6 -0.37 -14.40 -14.43
CA ASP A 6 1.08 -14.55 -14.54
C ASP A 6 1.73 -14.46 -13.15
N LYS A 7 2.26 -15.60 -12.69
CA LYS A 7 2.85 -15.71 -11.35
C LYS A 7 4.23 -15.07 -11.22
N ALA A 8 4.94 -14.87 -12.32
CA ALA A 8 6.26 -14.24 -12.33
C ALA A 8 6.14 -12.72 -12.41
N LYS A 9 5.22 -12.21 -13.26
CA LYS A 9 4.98 -10.78 -13.44
C LYS A 9 4.09 -10.19 -12.35
N GLY A 10 3.13 -10.97 -11.85
CA GLY A 10 2.10 -10.49 -10.94
C GLY A 10 1.15 -9.47 -11.58
N VAL A 11 0.43 -8.73 -10.73
CA VAL A 11 -0.50 -7.68 -11.13
C VAL A 11 0.06 -6.34 -10.64
N ARG A 12 0.13 -5.35 -11.54
CA ARG A 12 0.68 -4.03 -11.21
C ARG A 12 -0.43 -3.01 -11.17
N ALA A 13 -0.71 -2.46 -9.99
CA ALA A 13 -1.60 -1.32 -9.88
C ALA A 13 -0.94 -0.08 -10.52
N THR A 14 -1.67 0.58 -11.41
CA THR A 14 -1.22 1.72 -12.22
C THR A 14 -2.25 2.83 -12.16
N LEU A 15 -2.00 3.98 -12.80
CA LEU A 15 -2.99 5.06 -12.92
C LEU A 15 -3.53 5.56 -11.56
N VAL A 16 -2.62 5.84 -10.63
CA VAL A 16 -2.96 6.42 -9.33
C VAL A 16 -2.17 7.71 -9.13
N GLY A 17 -2.82 8.71 -8.56
CA GLY A 17 -2.19 9.94 -8.12
C GLY A 17 -2.82 10.46 -6.82
N ILE A 18 -2.20 11.49 -6.26
CA ILE A 18 -2.68 12.21 -5.08
C ILE A 18 -2.72 13.70 -5.39
N THR A 19 -3.76 14.42 -4.96
CA THR A 19 -3.79 15.86 -5.19
C THR A 19 -2.73 16.58 -4.33
N PRO A 20 -2.19 17.73 -4.77
CA PRO A 20 -1.24 18.51 -3.97
C PRO A 20 -1.77 18.86 -2.58
N ARG A 21 -3.05 19.24 -2.50
CA ARG A 21 -3.73 19.55 -1.22
C ARG A 21 -3.73 18.34 -0.29
N THR A 22 -4.04 17.16 -0.81
CA THR A 22 -4.09 15.92 -0.02
C THR A 22 -2.69 15.48 0.39
N ARG A 23 -1.69 15.61 -0.50
CA ARG A 23 -0.28 15.34 -0.20
C ARG A 23 0.20 16.18 0.97
N SER A 24 -0.01 17.50 0.93
CA SER A 24 0.36 18.39 2.05
C SER A 24 -0.40 18.06 3.35
N ALA A 25 -1.66 17.65 3.25
CA ALA A 25 -2.42 17.21 4.42
C ALA A 25 -1.87 15.91 5.01
N LEU A 26 -1.46 14.97 4.15
CA LEU A 26 -0.86 13.70 4.55
C LEU A 26 0.50 13.93 5.23
N GLU A 27 1.38 14.75 4.64
CA GLU A 27 2.68 15.12 5.22
C GLU A 27 2.54 15.67 6.64
N ARG A 28 1.59 16.59 6.87
CA ARG A 28 1.32 17.11 8.22
C ARG A 28 0.89 16.02 9.19
N LYS A 29 0.06 15.07 8.75
CA LYS A 29 -0.39 13.94 9.58
C LYS A 29 0.74 12.96 9.89
N LEU A 30 1.61 12.69 8.93
CA LEU A 30 2.79 11.84 9.13
C LEU A 30 3.75 12.49 10.13
N LYS A 31 4.04 13.79 9.95
CA LYS A 31 4.89 14.56 10.86
C LYS A 31 4.33 14.59 12.29
N ALA A 32 3.02 14.78 12.45
CA ALA A 32 2.37 14.74 13.76
C ALA A 32 2.49 13.39 14.48
N ARG A 33 2.85 12.32 13.75
CA ARG A 33 3.09 10.96 14.27
C ARG A 33 4.57 10.59 14.28
N SER A 34 5.47 11.54 14.04
CA SER A 34 6.91 11.30 13.90
C SER A 34 7.26 10.27 12.81
N ILE A 35 6.41 10.14 11.79
CA ILE A 35 6.69 9.32 10.61
C ILE A 35 7.31 10.21 9.55
N ALA A 36 8.46 9.80 9.01
CA ALA A 36 9.09 10.49 7.89
C ALA A 36 8.15 10.53 6.68
N SER A 37 7.92 11.73 6.13
CA SER A 37 7.10 11.93 4.94
C SER A 37 7.94 11.78 3.67
N THR A 38 8.61 10.64 3.53
CA THR A 38 9.39 10.32 2.32
C THR A 38 8.46 10.04 1.14
N GLU A 39 8.97 10.16 -0.08
CA GLU A 39 8.19 9.82 -1.28
C GLU A 39 7.70 8.36 -1.20
N THR A 40 8.56 7.44 -0.76
CA THR A 40 8.21 6.02 -0.54
C THR A 40 6.96 5.85 0.33
N VAL A 41 6.84 6.59 1.43
CA VAL A 41 5.68 6.50 2.33
C VAL A 41 4.43 7.08 1.67
N ILE A 42 4.57 8.21 0.97
CA ILE A 42 3.45 8.88 0.28
C ILE A 42 2.94 8.03 -0.88
N GLU A 43 3.84 7.47 -1.70
CA GLU A 43 3.51 6.56 -2.80
C GLU A 43 2.88 5.27 -2.28
N ALA A 44 3.44 4.65 -1.23
CA ALA A 44 2.88 3.44 -0.64
C ALA A 44 1.45 3.66 -0.12
N LEU A 45 1.20 4.77 0.58
CA LEU A 45 -0.14 5.12 1.08
C LEU A 45 -1.12 5.43 -0.06
N THR A 46 -0.66 6.16 -1.08
CA THR A 46 -1.46 6.47 -2.28
C THR A 46 -1.85 5.19 -3.01
N LEU A 47 -0.90 4.29 -3.22
CA LEU A 47 -1.11 3.00 -3.88
C LEU A 47 -2.01 2.09 -3.04
N ALA A 48 -1.76 1.98 -1.73
CA ALA A 48 -2.59 1.20 -0.81
C ALA A 48 -4.04 1.70 -0.78
N THR A 49 -4.24 3.02 -0.89
CA THR A 49 -5.57 3.64 -0.94
C THR A 49 -6.31 3.24 -2.22
N LYS A 50 -5.60 3.23 -3.36
CA LYS A 50 -6.12 2.62 -4.59
C LYS A 50 -6.46 1.15 -4.31
N VAL A 51 -5.49 0.30 -3.99
CA VAL A 51 -5.71 -1.14 -3.78
C VAL A 51 -6.89 -1.45 -2.83
N ALA A 52 -7.04 -0.68 -1.74
CA ALA A 52 -8.12 -0.83 -0.77
C ALA A 52 -9.53 -0.50 -1.33
N SER A 53 -9.60 0.21 -2.44
CA SER A 53 -10.84 0.58 -3.15
C SER A 53 -11.20 -0.41 -4.26
N ALA A 54 -10.38 -1.45 -4.49
CA ALA A 54 -10.64 -2.43 -5.53
C ALA A 54 -11.85 -3.32 -5.19
N PRO A 55 -12.64 -3.76 -6.20
CA PRO A 55 -13.67 -4.76 -6.01
C PRO A 55 -13.10 -6.03 -5.37
N GLY A 56 -13.80 -6.56 -4.38
CA GLY A 56 -13.38 -7.78 -3.67
C GLY A 56 -12.22 -7.59 -2.70
N PHE A 57 -11.69 -6.37 -2.50
CA PHE A 57 -10.60 -6.13 -1.55
C PHE A 57 -10.95 -6.60 -0.12
N LYS A 58 -10.04 -7.34 0.51
CA LYS A 58 -10.11 -7.75 1.92
C LYS A 58 -8.96 -7.19 2.73
N ALA A 59 -7.74 -7.41 2.25
CA ALA A 59 -6.52 -6.90 2.87
C ALA A 59 -5.36 -6.83 1.87
N GLU A 60 -4.32 -6.07 2.19
CA GLU A 60 -3.03 -6.06 1.50
C GLU A 60 -1.90 -6.17 2.53
N LEU A 61 -0.91 -7.01 2.26
CA LEU A 61 0.37 -7.03 2.96
C LEU A 61 1.47 -6.57 2.00
N CYS A 62 2.29 -5.61 2.41
CA CYS A 62 3.40 -5.11 1.62
C CYS A 62 4.68 -5.11 2.44
N VAL A 63 5.73 -5.67 1.85
CA VAL A 63 7.11 -5.65 2.36
C VAL A 63 7.98 -5.06 1.27
N SER A 64 8.84 -4.11 1.61
CA SER A 64 9.77 -3.53 0.65
C SER A 64 10.80 -4.56 0.19
N ASP A 65 11.22 -4.51 -1.07
CA ASP A 65 12.37 -5.23 -1.61
C ASP A 65 13.69 -4.45 -1.42
N ASP A 66 13.63 -3.16 -1.06
CA ASP A 66 14.80 -2.34 -0.76
C ASP A 66 15.52 -2.85 0.51
N PRO A 67 16.80 -3.26 0.44
CA PRO A 67 17.54 -3.79 1.58
C PRO A 67 17.72 -2.80 2.74
N GLY A 68 17.64 -1.49 2.47
CA GLY A 68 17.73 -0.43 3.48
C GLY A 68 16.40 -0.08 4.15
N TYR A 69 15.28 -0.64 3.66
CA TYR A 69 13.94 -0.31 4.15
C TYR A 69 13.25 -1.54 4.72
N THR A 70 13.25 -1.66 6.05
CA THR A 70 12.66 -2.78 6.81
C THR A 70 11.22 -2.54 7.22
N THR A 71 10.66 -1.37 6.90
CA THR A 71 9.27 -1.06 7.19
C THR A 71 8.34 -1.55 6.08
N GLY A 72 7.30 -2.30 6.46
CA GLY A 72 6.19 -2.67 5.60
C GLY A 72 4.86 -2.09 6.09
N TYR A 73 3.77 -2.63 5.58
CA TYR A 73 2.45 -2.33 6.08
C TYR A 73 1.45 -3.45 5.83
N ILE A 74 0.37 -3.41 6.59
CA ILE A 74 -0.87 -4.15 6.31
C ILE A 74 -2.03 -3.16 6.18
N SER A 75 -2.80 -3.29 5.12
CA SER A 75 -4.06 -2.56 4.91
C SER A 75 -5.22 -3.54 5.00
N ILE A 76 -6.24 -3.25 5.80
CA ILE A 76 -7.39 -4.16 5.98
C ILE A 76 -8.69 -3.37 5.80
N LYS A 77 -9.64 -3.96 5.07
CA LYS A 77 -10.99 -3.38 4.91
C LYS A 77 -11.60 -3.10 6.29
N GLY A 78 -12.05 -1.86 6.50
CA GLY A 78 -12.63 -1.40 7.76
C GLY A 78 -11.62 -1.06 8.88
N ARG A 79 -10.32 -1.36 8.73
CA ARG A 79 -9.27 -0.94 9.69
C ARG A 79 -8.25 0.04 9.11
N GLY A 80 -8.15 0.12 7.79
CA GLY A 80 -7.24 1.04 7.10
C GLY A 80 -5.79 0.54 7.12
N TYR A 81 -4.87 1.50 6.98
CA TYR A 81 -3.44 1.27 6.79
C TYR A 81 -2.68 1.29 8.11
N MET A 82 -1.97 0.21 8.40
CA MET A 82 -1.13 0.02 9.59
C MET A 82 0.32 -0.26 9.17
N ARG A 83 1.25 0.57 9.63
CA ARG A 83 2.69 0.34 9.45
C ARG A 83 3.16 -0.85 10.30
N LEU A 84 4.05 -1.63 9.73
CA LEU A 84 4.72 -2.75 10.37
C LEU A 84 6.24 -2.52 10.27
N THR A 85 6.86 -2.06 11.35
CA THR A 85 8.32 -1.87 11.41
C THR A 85 9.02 -3.20 11.60
N GLU A 86 10.25 -3.32 11.10
CA GLU A 86 11.09 -4.52 11.27
C GLU A 86 10.41 -5.80 10.74
N ILE A 87 9.64 -5.69 9.65
CA ILE A 87 8.94 -6.83 9.05
C ILE A 87 9.90 -7.80 8.33
N LYS A 88 11.12 -7.34 8.04
CA LYS A 88 12.23 -8.12 7.47
C LYS A 88 13.56 -7.70 8.09
N LEU A 89 14.59 -8.52 7.93
CA LEU A 89 15.93 -8.17 8.40
C LEU A 89 16.60 -7.15 7.47
N PRO A 90 17.44 -6.24 8.00
CA PRO A 90 18.26 -5.36 7.17
C PRO A 90 19.13 -6.16 6.18
N GLY A 91 19.20 -5.68 4.93
CA GLY A 91 19.95 -6.36 3.87
C GLY A 91 19.17 -7.43 3.10
N GLU A 92 17.97 -7.83 3.57
CA GLU A 92 17.15 -8.78 2.83
C GLU A 92 16.48 -8.16 1.60
N LEU A 93 16.60 -8.85 0.47
CA LEU A 93 16.03 -8.44 -0.82
C LEU A 93 14.62 -8.99 -1.06
N HIS A 94 14.14 -9.88 -0.19
CA HIS A 94 12.82 -10.50 -0.33
C HIS A 94 11.73 -9.53 0.10
N GLY A 95 11.17 -8.83 -0.88
CA GLY A 95 9.97 -8.01 -0.73
C GLY A 95 8.81 -8.52 -1.57
N GLY A 96 7.73 -7.75 -1.57
CA GLY A 96 6.57 -8.00 -2.41
C GLY A 96 5.28 -7.54 -1.80
N ARG A 97 4.20 -7.80 -2.54
CA ARG A 97 2.84 -7.44 -2.16
C ARG A 97 1.92 -8.63 -2.34
N VAL A 98 1.06 -8.84 -1.36
CA VAL A 98 -0.01 -9.84 -1.42
C VAL A 98 -1.33 -9.13 -1.20
N LEU A 99 -2.20 -9.21 -2.20
CA LEU A 99 -3.57 -8.76 -2.12
C LEU A 99 -4.48 -9.93 -1.76
N PHE A 100 -5.18 -9.82 -0.65
CA PHE A 100 -6.23 -10.73 -0.23
C PHE A 100 -7.57 -10.20 -0.72
N VAL A 101 -8.30 -11.06 -1.43
CA VAL A 101 -9.66 -10.77 -1.90
C VAL A 101 -10.69 -11.66 -1.23
N GLU A 102 -11.96 -11.27 -1.26
CA GLU A 102 -13.04 -12.10 -0.77
C GLU A 102 -13.17 -13.40 -1.59
N PRO A 103 -13.63 -14.51 -0.97
CA PRO A 103 -13.69 -15.81 -1.64
C PRO A 103 -14.56 -15.85 -2.91
N ASP A 104 -15.59 -15.01 -2.95
CA ASP A 104 -16.56 -14.86 -4.03
C ASP A 104 -16.22 -13.72 -5.01
N ALA A 105 -15.10 -13.01 -4.78
CA ALA A 105 -14.67 -11.95 -5.69
C ALA A 105 -14.25 -12.52 -7.05
N ASP A 106 -14.64 -11.84 -8.13
CA ASP A 106 -14.10 -12.09 -9.46
C ASP A 106 -12.70 -11.47 -9.59
N PRO A 107 -11.62 -12.27 -9.70
CA PRO A 107 -10.28 -11.74 -9.82
C PRO A 107 -10.08 -10.88 -11.07
N ALA A 108 -10.81 -11.14 -12.16
CA ALA A 108 -10.68 -10.38 -13.39
C ALA A 108 -11.12 -8.92 -13.20
N LEU A 109 -12.20 -8.69 -12.45
CA LEU A 109 -12.68 -7.35 -12.10
C LEU A 109 -11.69 -6.62 -11.18
N THR A 110 -11.13 -7.31 -10.19
CA THR A 110 -10.10 -6.72 -9.33
C THR A 110 -8.86 -6.34 -10.15
N ILE A 111 -8.41 -7.23 -11.04
CA ILE A 111 -7.21 -7.01 -11.86
C ILE A 111 -7.40 -5.85 -12.83
N SER A 112 -8.50 -5.80 -13.59
CA SER A 112 -8.77 -4.70 -14.51
C SER A 112 -8.89 -3.37 -13.77
N TRP A 113 -9.53 -3.37 -12.59
CA TRP A 113 -9.62 -2.19 -11.75
C TRP A 113 -8.24 -1.66 -11.33
N LEU A 114 -7.35 -2.56 -10.89
CA LEU A 114 -6.00 -2.19 -10.48
C LEU A 114 -5.18 -1.60 -11.64
N GLN A 115 -5.32 -2.14 -12.84
CA GLN A 115 -4.48 -1.79 -13.99
C GLN A 115 -5.04 -0.62 -14.82
N GLU A 116 -6.35 -0.52 -14.95
CA GLU A 116 -6.98 0.29 -15.99
C GLU A 116 -7.80 1.46 -15.43
N THR A 117 -8.23 1.41 -14.16
CA THR A 117 -9.07 2.48 -13.58
C THR A 117 -8.23 3.63 -13.02
N PRO A 118 -8.35 4.87 -13.53
CA PRO A 118 -7.65 6.01 -12.95
C PRO A 118 -8.23 6.39 -11.59
N VAL A 119 -7.36 6.60 -10.59
CA VAL A 119 -7.75 7.01 -9.23
C VAL A 119 -6.94 8.23 -8.79
N LEU A 120 -7.64 9.24 -8.30
CA LEU A 120 -7.03 10.43 -7.69
C LEU A 120 -7.42 10.50 -6.21
N VAL A 121 -6.43 10.39 -5.32
CA VAL A 121 -6.64 10.47 -3.87
C VAL A 121 -6.83 11.92 -3.44
N THR A 122 -8.01 12.22 -2.90
CA THR A 122 -8.45 13.59 -2.55
C THR A 122 -8.58 13.85 -1.06
N SER A 123 -8.46 12.83 -0.21
CA SER A 123 -8.46 12.99 1.25
C SER A 123 -7.41 12.08 1.91
N ALA A 124 -6.90 12.51 3.07
CA ALA A 124 -5.91 11.77 3.84
C ALA A 124 -6.57 11.18 5.09
N GLY A 125 -6.48 9.85 5.25
CA GLY A 125 -6.99 9.13 6.41
C GLY A 125 -6.10 9.26 7.65
N VAL A 126 -6.34 8.39 8.64
CA VAL A 126 -5.42 8.20 9.77
C VAL A 126 -4.42 7.10 9.38
N VAL A 127 -3.13 7.36 9.60
CA VAL A 127 -2.09 6.34 9.46
C VAL A 127 -1.90 5.69 10.84
N LEU A 128 -1.98 4.37 10.92
CA LEU A 128 -1.80 3.62 12.15
C LEU A 128 -0.41 2.96 12.19
N GLY A 129 0.01 2.52 13.37
CA GLY A 129 1.31 1.89 13.59
C GLY A 129 2.42 2.86 14.00
N PRO A 130 3.59 2.31 14.39
CA PRO A 130 4.70 3.07 14.93
C PRO A 130 5.43 3.90 13.86
N ALA A 131 6.23 4.87 14.32
CA ALA A 131 7.28 5.50 13.51
C ALA A 131 8.40 4.47 13.23
N SER A 132 9.10 4.61 12.10
CA SER A 132 10.25 3.76 11.79
C SER A 132 11.49 4.38 12.41
N ASN A 133 12.39 3.54 12.93
CA ASN A 133 13.69 3.96 13.47
C ASN A 133 14.77 4.10 12.38
N GLU A 134 14.35 4.15 11.13
CA GLU A 134 15.24 4.22 9.97
C GLU A 134 15.68 5.68 9.79
N ASN A 135 17.00 5.91 9.87
CA ASN A 135 17.65 7.20 9.68
C ASN A 135 17.79 7.56 8.20
#